data_AF-A0A365TF62-F1
#
_entry.id   AF-A0A365TF62-F1
#
_cell.length_a   1.000
_cell.length_b   1.000
_cell.length_c   1.000
_cell.angle_alpha   90.00
_cell.angle_beta   90.00
_cell.angle_gamma   90.00
#
_symmetry.space_group_name_H-M   'P 1'
#
loop_
_entity.id
_entity.type
_entity.pdbx_description
1 polymer ?
#
loop_
_entity_poly.entity_id
_entity_poly.type
_entity_poly.pdbx_seq_one_letter_code
_entity_poly.pdbx_strand_id
1 'polypeptide(L)'
;MLIGGGIVFFLGGMVVIAGLPTGIPQPSTGGNGNGPGTTGAATTTTQSVTQTTAATTEPTETTQSTTTTQGSTETTRTTSTTAKTTRTTTTTARSQQRVLYRVNVGGPRIRMPGPDWLPDTENNPSQYGNARQSVSHTNRTSDRISVTSAVPDGTPRKVFKTRRWDADNPTPNDDQEMQYQFPVPDGKYVVRVYLAETYIDGDGWNANEKVGPRTFDVAVEGQVRLNNYNMYEQLGHDRGTVKRFPTTVTDGALFVTFLHEQEDPMISGIEIVRVGDAGDNANDRERTGVDSRSAPPSAEPASTVAPRLS
;
A
#
# COMPACT_ATOMS: atom_id res chain seq x y z
N MET A 1 35.62 6.74 21.09
CA MET A 1 35.10 5.95 19.96
C MET A 1 35.70 4.56 20.03
N LEU A 2 34.99 3.58 20.60
CA LEU A 2 35.11 2.15 20.27
C LEU A 2 33.97 1.35 20.96
N ILE A 3 33.21 0.61 20.15
CA ILE A 3 32.58 -0.72 20.38
C ILE A 3 31.96 -1.07 21.74
N GLY A 4 30.70 -1.55 21.71
CA GLY A 4 30.11 -2.37 22.77
C GLY A 4 28.60 -2.61 22.59
N GLY A 5 28.21 -3.70 21.94
CA GLY A 5 26.80 -4.10 21.82
C GLY A 5 26.27 -4.78 23.09
N GLY A 6 25.02 -4.52 23.46
CA GLY A 6 24.35 -5.20 24.58
C GLY A 6 23.33 -6.24 24.08
N ILE A 7 23.59 -7.51 24.32
CA ILE A 7 22.60 -8.59 24.18
C ILE A 7 21.76 -8.64 25.45
N VAL A 8 20.44 -8.70 25.33
CA VAL A 8 19.52 -8.90 26.46
C VAL A 8 19.19 -10.38 26.59
N PHE A 9 19.53 -10.98 27.72
CA PHE A 9 18.97 -12.27 28.17
C PHE A 9 17.90 -12.02 29.22
N PHE A 10 16.80 -12.78 29.15
CA PHE A 10 15.73 -12.78 30.15
C PHE A 10 15.75 -14.08 30.96
N LEU A 11 15.82 -13.98 32.28
CA LEU A 11 15.40 -15.01 33.25
C LEU A 11 15.37 -14.40 34.66
N GLY A 12 14.24 -14.51 35.37
CA GLY A 12 14.11 -14.19 36.81
C GLY A 12 14.21 -12.71 37.18
N GLY A 13 13.09 -11.99 37.19
CA GLY A 13 13.07 -10.57 37.51
C GLY A 13 13.28 -10.26 39.00
N MET A 14 14.37 -9.56 39.33
CA MET A 14 14.42 -8.61 40.44
C MET A 14 15.22 -7.39 40.00
N VAL A 15 14.57 -6.22 39.94
CA VAL A 15 15.20 -4.95 39.56
C VAL A 15 15.25 -4.06 40.79
N VAL A 16 16.44 -3.89 41.34
CA VAL A 16 16.74 -2.91 42.40
C VAL A 16 17.59 -1.81 41.76
N ILE A 17 17.06 -0.59 41.67
CA ILE A 17 17.79 0.59 41.18
C ILE A 17 18.06 1.50 42.38
N ALA A 18 19.33 1.76 42.69
CA ALA A 18 19.73 2.59 43.83
C ALA A 18 20.97 3.45 43.51
N GLY A 19 20.85 4.77 43.66
CA GLY A 19 21.95 5.76 43.57
C GLY A 19 22.47 6.04 42.14
N LEU A 20 23.08 7.18 41.83
CA LEU A 20 23.53 8.35 42.63
C LEU A 20 23.42 9.64 41.78
N PRO A 21 23.30 10.84 42.38
CA PRO A 21 23.47 12.10 41.66
C PRO A 21 24.96 12.48 41.53
N THR A 22 25.41 12.86 40.33
CA THR A 22 26.71 13.48 40.11
C THR A 22 26.54 14.91 39.59
N GLY A 23 27.02 15.88 40.36
CA GLY A 23 26.98 17.31 40.01
C GLY A 23 28.22 17.76 39.24
N ILE A 24 28.11 18.89 38.54
CA ILE A 24 29.23 19.61 37.90
C ILE A 24 29.06 21.11 38.25
N PRO A 25 30.15 21.84 38.61
CA PRO A 25 30.04 23.11 39.35
C PRO A 25 30.00 24.39 38.49
N GLN A 26 29.57 25.47 39.11
CA GLN A 26 29.57 26.85 38.60
C GLN A 26 30.77 27.65 39.15
N PRO A 27 31.31 28.66 38.42
CA PRO A 27 32.18 29.68 38.99
C PRO A 27 31.52 31.07 39.16
N SER A 28 31.61 31.58 40.40
CA SER A 28 31.81 32.99 40.82
C SER A 28 30.93 34.15 40.29
N THR A 29 30.02 34.65 41.14
CA THR A 29 29.89 36.06 41.65
C THR A 29 28.50 36.31 42.28
N GLY A 30 28.28 37.19 43.27
CA GLY A 30 29.25 37.86 44.16
C GLY A 30 28.73 39.14 44.87
N GLY A 31 28.36 39.08 46.17
CA GLY A 31 28.04 40.27 47.00
C GLY A 31 26.87 40.16 48.00
N ASN A 32 27.18 40.25 49.31
CA ASN A 32 26.38 40.68 50.49
C ASN A 32 24.87 40.33 50.70
N GLY A 33 24.58 39.71 51.86
CA GLY A 33 23.67 40.32 52.86
C GLY A 33 22.42 39.54 53.34
N ASN A 34 22.43 39.08 54.60
CA ASN A 34 21.30 38.65 55.47
C ASN A 34 20.37 37.49 55.06
N GLY A 35 20.20 36.50 55.96
CA GLY A 35 19.15 35.47 55.93
C GLY A 35 17.92 35.84 56.79
N PRO A 36 17.08 34.89 57.29
CA PRO A 36 17.22 33.43 57.24
C PRO A 36 15.99 32.68 56.65
N GLY A 37 16.12 31.35 56.43
CA GLY A 37 15.00 30.52 56.01
C GLY A 37 15.36 29.04 55.79
N THR A 38 15.50 28.26 56.86
CA THR A 38 15.77 26.81 56.77
C THR A 38 14.48 26.01 56.69
N THR A 39 13.99 25.73 55.47
CA THR A 39 12.99 24.67 55.26
C THR A 39 13.69 23.32 55.19
N GLY A 40 13.53 22.50 56.23
CA GLY A 40 14.00 21.11 56.22
C GLY A 40 13.27 20.31 55.13
N ALA A 41 14.01 19.57 54.31
CA ALA A 41 13.42 18.72 53.30
C ALA A 41 12.67 17.55 53.97
N ALA A 42 11.39 17.36 53.61
CA ALA A 42 10.62 16.21 54.06
C ALA A 42 11.15 14.94 53.38
N THR A 43 11.54 13.94 54.17
CA THR A 43 11.96 12.63 53.66
C THR A 43 10.75 11.70 53.57
N THR A 44 10.31 11.42 52.35
CA THR A 44 9.23 10.45 52.08
C THR A 44 9.82 9.05 51.89
N THR A 45 9.46 8.12 52.76
CA THR A 45 9.84 6.69 52.63
C THR A 45 8.61 5.87 52.25
N THR A 46 8.51 5.50 50.97
CA THR A 46 7.47 4.59 50.49
C THR A 46 7.98 3.14 50.60
N GLN A 47 7.28 2.29 51.35
CA GLN A 47 7.50 0.85 51.35
C GLN A 47 6.32 0.16 50.66
N SER A 48 6.62 -0.69 49.67
CA SER A 48 5.64 -1.51 48.96
C SER A 48 5.97 -2.97 49.21
N VAL A 49 5.02 -3.74 49.75
CA VAL A 49 5.18 -5.18 49.99
C VAL A 49 4.22 -5.93 49.08
N THR A 50 4.76 -6.76 48.18
CA THR A 50 3.99 -7.67 47.33
C THR A 50 3.98 -9.06 47.96
N GLN A 51 2.80 -9.62 48.21
CA GLN A 51 2.64 -10.98 48.72
C GLN A 51 1.71 -11.77 47.81
N THR A 52 2.21 -12.88 47.24
CA THR A 52 1.47 -13.74 46.32
C THR A 52 1.15 -15.07 47.01
N THR A 53 -0.13 -15.35 47.24
CA THR A 53 -0.60 -16.63 47.80
C THR A 53 -1.25 -17.45 46.71
N ALA A 54 -0.69 -18.62 46.41
CA ALA A 54 -1.18 -19.49 45.33
C ALA A 54 -2.30 -20.42 45.80
N ALA A 55 -3.56 -20.07 45.50
CA ALA A 55 -4.70 -20.99 45.59
C ALA A 55 -5.79 -20.65 44.55
N THR A 56 -5.82 -21.45 43.48
CA THR A 56 -6.95 -21.74 42.56
C THR A 56 -7.77 -20.57 41.96
N THR A 57 -7.66 -20.46 40.62
CA THR A 57 -8.52 -19.76 39.64
C THR A 57 -8.47 -18.24 39.42
N GLU A 58 -8.02 -17.39 40.36
CA GLU A 58 -7.68 -15.99 40.03
C GLU A 58 -6.52 -15.46 40.90
N PRO A 59 -5.44 -14.88 40.31
CA PRO A 59 -4.39 -14.23 41.09
C PRO A 59 -4.85 -12.83 41.52
N THR A 60 -5.26 -12.69 42.77
CA THR A 60 -5.59 -11.39 43.37
C THR A 60 -4.34 -10.75 43.96
N GLU A 61 -3.79 -9.72 43.32
CA GLU A 61 -2.75 -8.88 43.93
C GLU A 61 -3.37 -7.89 44.91
N THR A 62 -2.91 -7.92 46.16
CA THR A 62 -3.24 -6.90 47.17
C THR A 62 -2.00 -6.06 47.43
N THR A 63 -2.00 -4.81 46.98
CA THR A 63 -0.96 -3.84 47.31
C THR A 63 -1.41 -3.00 48.50
N GLN A 64 -0.63 -3.03 49.59
CA GLN A 64 -0.86 -2.20 50.76
C GLN A 64 0.27 -1.18 50.89
N SER A 65 -0.08 0.10 50.90
CA SER A 65 0.85 1.21 51.15
C SER A 65 0.44 1.92 52.43
N THR A 66 1.42 2.19 53.28
CA THR A 66 1.24 2.94 54.54
C THR A 66 2.05 4.22 54.46
N THR A 67 1.38 5.37 54.57
CA THR A 67 2.04 6.68 54.59
C THR A 67 2.02 7.22 56.01
N THR A 68 3.20 7.46 56.59
CA THR A 68 3.31 8.05 57.94
C THR A 68 3.89 9.45 57.83
N THR A 69 3.07 10.45 58.14
CA THR A 69 3.50 11.84 58.35
C THR A 69 3.34 12.15 59.84
N GLN A 70 4.25 12.92 60.43
CA GLN A 70 4.23 13.22 61.87
C GLN A 70 2.84 13.71 62.33
N GLY A 71 2.17 12.92 63.16
CA GLY A 71 0.88 13.26 63.78
C GLY A 71 -0.38 12.59 63.20
N SER A 72 -0.31 11.87 62.08
CA SER A 72 -1.47 11.11 61.57
C SER A 72 -1.07 9.83 60.81
N THR A 73 -1.86 8.78 61.00
CA THR A 73 -1.72 7.49 60.31
C THR A 73 -2.95 7.26 59.45
N GLU A 74 -2.80 7.33 58.12
CA GLU A 74 -3.87 7.04 57.17
C GLU A 74 -3.57 5.73 56.43
N THR A 75 -4.55 4.81 56.43
CA THR A 75 -4.42 3.49 55.79
C THR A 75 -5.38 3.36 54.62
N THR A 76 -4.85 3.46 53.40
CA THR A 76 -5.64 3.28 52.19
C THR A 76 -5.49 1.85 51.68
N ARG A 77 -6.60 1.09 51.69
CA ARG A 77 -6.66 -0.25 51.11
C ARG A 77 -7.31 -0.19 49.73
N THR A 78 -6.53 -0.38 48.68
CA THR A 78 -7.02 -0.44 47.30
C THR A 78 -7.04 -1.88 46.81
N THR A 79 -8.23 -2.43 46.59
CA THR A 79 -8.41 -3.74 45.93
C THR A 79 -8.58 -3.50 44.44
N SER A 80 -7.68 -4.03 43.61
CA SER A 80 -7.74 -3.87 42.15
C SER A 80 -7.98 -5.22 41.49
N THR A 81 -9.18 -5.44 40.95
CA THR A 81 -9.54 -6.69 40.27
C THR A 81 -9.12 -6.61 38.81
N THR A 82 -7.97 -7.18 38.47
CA THR A 82 -7.53 -7.29 37.07
C THR A 82 -8.33 -8.39 36.37
N ALA A 83 -9.53 -8.05 35.89
CA ALA A 83 -10.29 -8.92 35.00
C ALA A 83 -9.41 -9.30 33.81
N LYS A 84 -9.11 -10.59 33.66
CA LYS A 84 -8.36 -11.12 32.51
C LYS A 84 -9.25 -11.03 31.28
N THR A 85 -9.30 -9.84 30.66
CA THR A 85 -9.84 -9.67 29.32
C THR A 85 -9.03 -10.55 28.38
N THR A 86 -9.56 -11.73 28.07
CA THR A 86 -9.13 -12.50 26.91
C THR A 86 -9.45 -11.64 25.70
N ARG A 87 -8.53 -10.74 25.34
CA ARG A 87 -8.59 -9.99 24.10
C ARG A 87 -8.39 -11.02 23.00
N THR A 88 -9.50 -11.55 22.50
CA THR A 88 -9.54 -12.21 21.20
C THR A 88 -9.03 -11.19 20.20
N THR A 89 -7.72 -11.22 19.95
CA THR A 89 -7.14 -10.54 18.81
C THR A 89 -7.62 -11.29 17.59
N THR A 90 -8.80 -10.89 17.10
CA THR A 90 -9.10 -10.97 15.69
C THR A 90 -8.07 -10.09 15.00
N THR A 91 -6.88 -10.63 14.80
CA THR A 91 -5.84 -10.05 13.97
C THR A 91 -6.36 -10.17 12.55
N THR A 92 -7.21 -9.21 12.16
CA THR A 92 -7.60 -9.03 10.77
C THR A 92 -6.31 -8.81 10.00
N ALA A 93 -5.84 -9.86 9.33
CA ALA A 93 -4.62 -9.81 8.54
C ALA A 93 -4.79 -8.70 7.51
N ARG A 94 -4.06 -7.60 7.70
CA ARG A 94 -4.10 -6.48 6.76
C ARG A 94 -3.40 -6.96 5.49
N SER A 95 -4.20 -7.30 4.48
CA SER A 95 -3.65 -7.73 3.20
C SER A 95 -2.73 -6.64 2.65
N GLN A 96 -1.51 -7.04 2.31
CA GLN A 96 -0.49 -6.13 1.81
C GLN A 96 -0.79 -5.90 0.32
N GLN A 97 -1.22 -4.69 -0.01
CA GLN A 97 -1.49 -4.28 -1.39
C GLN A 97 -0.20 -3.77 -2.03
N ARG A 98 0.30 -4.50 -3.04
CA ARG A 98 1.46 -4.12 -3.83
C ARG A 98 1.03 -3.83 -5.27
N VAL A 99 1.23 -2.61 -5.73
CA VAL A 99 1.02 -2.27 -7.15
C VAL A 99 2.10 -2.95 -7.99
N LEU A 100 1.70 -3.66 -9.04
CA LEU A 100 2.60 -4.30 -10.01
C LEU A 100 2.67 -3.49 -11.30
N TYR A 101 1.51 -3.18 -11.89
CA TYR A 101 1.41 -2.50 -13.19
C TYR A 101 0.53 -1.27 -13.09
N ARG A 102 0.85 -0.27 -13.91
CA ARG A 102 0.04 0.92 -14.20
C ARG A 102 0.18 1.24 -15.68
N VAL A 103 -0.92 1.54 -16.36
CA VAL A 103 -0.94 1.99 -17.75
C VAL A 103 -1.69 3.32 -17.81
N ASN A 104 -1.04 4.35 -18.33
CA ASN A 104 -1.67 5.64 -18.62
C ASN A 104 -2.32 5.54 -20.00
N VAL A 105 -3.60 5.14 -20.03
CA VAL A 105 -4.26 4.74 -21.28
C VAL A 105 -4.54 5.96 -22.16
N GLY A 106 -4.22 5.83 -23.45
CA GLY A 106 -4.14 6.95 -24.40
C GLY A 106 -2.99 7.95 -24.18
N GLY A 107 -2.11 7.73 -23.20
CA GLY A 107 -1.20 8.75 -22.69
C GLY A 107 0.29 8.38 -22.59
N PRO A 108 1.18 9.39 -22.47
CA PRO A 108 2.61 9.17 -22.29
C PRO A 108 2.93 8.68 -20.88
N ARG A 109 4.17 8.18 -20.68
CA ARG A 109 4.66 7.70 -19.37
C ARG A 109 4.51 8.76 -18.28
N ILE A 110 4.06 8.35 -17.09
CA ILE A 110 4.03 9.17 -15.87
C ILE A 110 4.97 8.58 -14.84
N ARG A 111 6.04 9.32 -14.51
CA ARG A 111 6.96 8.95 -13.44
C ARG A 111 6.29 9.00 -12.06
N MET A 112 6.56 7.99 -11.23
CA MET A 112 6.04 7.89 -9.85
C MET A 112 7.15 7.50 -8.86
N PRO A 113 6.95 7.68 -7.53
CA PRO A 113 7.85 7.13 -6.51
C PRO A 113 7.79 5.59 -6.36
N GLY A 114 6.74 4.96 -6.91
CA GLY A 114 6.63 3.51 -7.08
C GLY A 114 6.62 3.16 -8.58
N PRO A 115 5.91 2.11 -9.01
CA PRO A 115 5.75 1.82 -10.44
C PRO A 115 5.23 3.04 -11.21
N ASP A 116 5.92 3.40 -12.29
CA ASP A 116 5.47 4.41 -13.26
C ASP A 116 4.12 4.00 -13.86
N TRP A 117 3.31 4.97 -14.28
CA TRP A 117 2.30 4.68 -15.29
C TRP A 117 3.00 4.57 -16.64
N LEU A 118 2.95 3.38 -17.22
CA LEU A 118 3.57 3.06 -18.50
C LEU A 118 2.75 3.69 -19.64
N PRO A 119 3.39 4.03 -20.77
CA PRO A 119 2.73 4.71 -21.87
C PRO A 119 1.78 3.76 -22.63
N ASP A 120 0.71 4.34 -23.15
CA ASP A 120 -0.16 3.74 -24.16
C ASP A 120 -0.63 4.84 -25.12
N THR A 121 0.18 5.18 -26.11
CA THR A 121 -0.13 6.26 -27.07
C THR A 121 -0.43 5.68 -28.43
N GLU A 122 -1.18 6.39 -29.29
CA GLU A 122 -1.45 6.01 -30.68
C GLU A 122 -0.24 5.37 -31.40
N ASN A 123 0.89 6.09 -31.42
CA ASN A 123 2.09 5.70 -32.15
C ASN A 123 3.01 4.72 -31.39
N ASN A 124 2.74 4.50 -30.11
CA ASN A 124 3.47 3.58 -29.24
C ASN A 124 2.50 3.05 -28.17
N PRO A 125 1.64 2.08 -28.53
CA PRO A 125 0.64 1.54 -27.63
C PRO A 125 1.28 0.71 -26.51
N SER A 126 0.49 0.41 -25.48
CA SER A 126 0.93 -0.46 -24.38
C SER A 126 1.39 -1.82 -24.90
N GLN A 127 2.53 -2.31 -24.42
CA GLN A 127 2.97 -3.70 -24.66
C GLN A 127 2.01 -4.75 -24.06
N TYR A 128 1.10 -4.32 -23.17
CA TYR A 128 0.09 -5.17 -22.55
C TYR A 128 -1.26 -5.12 -23.28
N GLY A 129 -1.45 -4.22 -24.26
CA GLY A 129 -2.71 -4.02 -24.96
C GLY A 129 -2.72 -4.57 -26.40
N ASN A 130 -3.89 -4.98 -26.90
CA ASN A 130 -4.09 -5.45 -28.29
C ASN A 130 -4.43 -4.32 -29.27
N ALA A 131 -3.94 -3.10 -29.05
CA ALA A 131 -4.37 -1.88 -29.75
C ALA A 131 -4.31 -1.91 -31.30
N ARG A 132 -3.49 -2.79 -31.89
CA ARG A 132 -3.41 -2.95 -33.36
C ARG A 132 -4.45 -3.91 -33.90
N GLN A 133 -4.95 -4.81 -33.05
CA GLN A 133 -5.92 -5.85 -33.38
C GLN A 133 -7.35 -5.38 -33.12
N SER A 134 -7.57 -4.60 -32.04
CA SER A 134 -8.86 -3.97 -31.76
C SER A 134 -9.08 -2.65 -32.52
N VAL A 135 -8.08 -2.21 -33.29
CA VAL A 135 -8.08 -0.93 -34.04
C VAL A 135 -8.37 0.30 -33.14
N SER A 136 -8.28 0.14 -31.82
CA SER A 136 -8.58 1.21 -30.85
C SER A 136 -7.74 2.46 -31.02
N HIS A 137 -8.37 3.59 -30.73
CA HIS A 137 -7.81 4.92 -30.95
C HIS A 137 -7.68 5.72 -29.64
N THR A 138 -6.81 6.72 -29.65
CA THR A 138 -6.46 7.52 -28.46
C THR A 138 -6.65 9.02 -28.68
N ASN A 139 -7.07 9.71 -27.61
CA ASN A 139 -7.35 11.14 -27.63
C ASN A 139 -7.16 11.71 -26.21
N ARG A 140 -7.21 13.03 -26.11
CA ARG A 140 -6.89 13.81 -24.92
C ARG A 140 -7.77 15.04 -24.81
N THR A 141 -7.96 15.51 -23.59
CA THR A 141 -8.68 16.76 -23.31
C THR A 141 -7.80 17.80 -22.61
N SER A 142 -8.03 19.08 -22.91
CA SER A 142 -7.52 20.23 -22.17
C SER A 142 -8.26 20.50 -20.85
N ASP A 143 -9.41 19.88 -20.65
CA ASP A 143 -10.47 20.37 -19.75
C ASP A 143 -10.35 19.82 -18.33
N ARG A 144 -10.89 20.54 -17.35
CA ARG A 144 -10.50 20.36 -15.95
C ARG A 144 -11.26 19.20 -15.32
N ILE A 145 -10.69 18.01 -15.46
CA ILE A 145 -11.17 16.80 -14.80
C ILE A 145 -11.22 16.96 -13.27
N SER A 146 -12.43 16.85 -12.73
CA SER A 146 -12.71 16.62 -11.32
C SER A 146 -12.58 15.13 -11.00
N VAL A 147 -12.36 14.74 -9.74
CA VAL A 147 -12.23 13.32 -9.36
C VAL A 147 -13.09 12.99 -8.16
N THR A 148 -13.66 11.79 -8.14
CA THR A 148 -14.39 11.24 -7.00
C THR A 148 -13.44 10.77 -5.89
N SER A 149 -13.95 10.58 -4.68
CA SER A 149 -13.23 9.93 -3.57
C SER A 149 -12.87 8.45 -3.83
N ALA A 150 -13.37 7.85 -4.92
CA ALA A 150 -12.97 6.51 -5.33
C ALA A 150 -11.57 6.49 -5.97
N VAL A 151 -11.01 7.62 -6.40
CA VAL A 151 -9.65 7.68 -6.96
C VAL A 151 -8.62 7.57 -5.82
N PRO A 152 -7.66 6.61 -5.87
CA PRO A 152 -6.65 6.48 -4.82
C PRO A 152 -5.77 7.74 -4.65
N ASP A 153 -5.45 8.09 -3.41
CA ASP A 153 -4.53 9.17 -3.09
C ASP A 153 -3.18 9.01 -3.80
N GLY A 154 -2.63 10.14 -4.26
CA GLY A 154 -1.40 10.16 -5.07
C GLY A 154 -1.59 9.77 -6.53
N THR A 155 -2.78 9.38 -6.99
CA THR A 155 -3.06 9.23 -8.43
C THR A 155 -2.86 10.57 -9.15
N PRO A 156 -1.97 10.66 -10.15
CA PRO A 156 -1.79 11.89 -10.91
C PRO A 156 -3.04 12.20 -11.74
N ARG A 157 -3.66 13.37 -11.55
CA ARG A 157 -4.87 13.78 -12.30
C ARG A 157 -4.72 13.71 -13.83
N LYS A 158 -3.48 13.80 -14.33
CA LYS A 158 -3.15 13.64 -15.75
C LYS A 158 -3.39 12.24 -16.33
N VAL A 159 -3.72 11.24 -15.52
CA VAL A 159 -4.22 9.94 -16.01
C VAL A 159 -5.56 10.13 -16.74
N PHE A 160 -6.49 10.88 -16.15
CA PHE A 160 -7.79 11.16 -16.74
C PHE A 160 -7.77 12.19 -17.88
N LYS A 161 -6.59 12.64 -18.30
CA LYS A 161 -6.43 13.62 -19.40
C LYS A 161 -6.28 12.97 -20.77
N THR A 162 -6.06 11.66 -20.79
CA THR A 162 -5.97 10.84 -21.98
C THR A 162 -6.93 9.66 -21.85
N ARG A 163 -7.30 9.10 -22.99
CA ARG A 163 -8.15 7.92 -23.07
C ARG A 163 -7.82 7.11 -24.31
N ARG A 164 -8.15 5.83 -24.26
CA ARG A 164 -8.33 4.96 -25.41
C ARG A 164 -9.79 4.56 -25.46
N TRP A 165 -10.36 4.55 -26.64
CA TRP A 165 -11.64 3.89 -26.91
C TRP A 165 -11.43 2.82 -27.97
N ASP A 166 -12.23 1.78 -27.89
CA ASP A 166 -12.34 0.76 -28.92
C ASP A 166 -13.38 1.24 -29.91
N ALA A 167 -13.01 1.41 -31.19
CA ALA A 167 -13.89 2.03 -32.16
C ALA A 167 -14.62 0.94 -32.94
N ASP A 168 -15.95 0.86 -32.83
CA ASP A 168 -16.76 -0.11 -33.58
C ASP A 168 -16.63 0.16 -35.10
N ASN A 169 -15.73 -0.58 -35.76
CA ASN A 169 -15.54 -0.49 -37.19
C ASN A 169 -16.25 -1.68 -37.87
N PRO A 170 -17.31 -1.45 -38.69
CA PRO A 170 -18.23 -2.49 -39.18
C PRO A 170 -17.64 -3.42 -40.26
N THR A 171 -16.33 -3.63 -40.27
CA THR A 171 -15.64 -4.60 -41.14
C THR A 171 -15.54 -5.96 -40.44
N PRO A 172 -15.72 -7.11 -41.14
CA PRO A 172 -15.64 -8.47 -40.56
C PRO A 172 -14.24 -8.92 -40.07
N ASN A 173 -13.33 -7.98 -39.85
CA ASN A 173 -11.98 -8.21 -39.33
C ASN A 173 -11.75 -7.45 -38.00
N ASP A 174 -12.75 -6.72 -37.52
CA ASP A 174 -12.70 -5.87 -36.32
C ASP A 174 -13.21 -6.59 -35.05
N ASP A 175 -13.49 -7.89 -35.16
CA ASP A 175 -14.10 -8.77 -34.15
C ASP A 175 -13.28 -8.94 -32.84
N GLN A 176 -12.27 -8.10 -32.56
CA GLN A 176 -11.39 -8.20 -31.39
C GLN A 176 -11.50 -7.00 -30.45
N GLU A 177 -12.44 -7.09 -29.51
CA GLU A 177 -12.57 -6.24 -28.32
C GLU A 177 -11.23 -5.80 -27.69
N MET A 178 -11.16 -4.54 -27.21
CA MET A 178 -10.00 -3.97 -26.52
C MET A 178 -9.66 -4.77 -25.26
N GLN A 179 -8.43 -5.28 -25.24
CA GLN A 179 -7.93 -6.21 -24.24
C GLN A 179 -6.59 -5.75 -23.69
N TYR A 180 -6.39 -6.02 -22.41
CA TYR A 180 -5.10 -5.89 -21.74
C TYR A 180 -4.75 -7.18 -21.01
N GLN A 181 -3.56 -7.71 -21.29
CA GLN A 181 -3.00 -8.90 -20.66
C GLN A 181 -1.75 -8.54 -19.86
N PHE A 182 -1.72 -8.91 -18.58
CA PHE A 182 -0.59 -8.66 -17.69
C PHE A 182 -0.01 -10.00 -17.19
N PRO A 183 1.23 -10.36 -17.54
CA PRO A 183 1.90 -11.52 -16.95
C PRO A 183 2.04 -11.33 -15.43
N VAL A 184 1.47 -12.22 -14.63
CA VAL A 184 1.50 -12.16 -13.16
C VAL A 184 1.59 -13.57 -12.58
N PRO A 185 2.27 -13.80 -11.44
CA PRO A 185 2.18 -15.09 -10.77
C PRO A 185 0.75 -15.34 -10.25
N ASP A 186 0.35 -16.60 -10.16
CA ASP A 186 -0.94 -16.99 -9.58
C ASP A 186 -1.18 -16.36 -8.20
N GLY A 187 -2.43 -16.02 -7.92
CA GLY A 187 -2.82 -15.39 -6.66
C GLY A 187 -3.93 -14.35 -6.80
N LYS A 188 -4.14 -13.59 -5.72
CA LYS A 188 -5.24 -12.63 -5.59
C LYS A 188 -4.81 -11.24 -6.05
N TYR A 189 -5.69 -10.59 -6.80
CA TYR A 189 -5.47 -9.26 -7.38
C TYR A 189 -6.68 -8.35 -7.18
N VAL A 190 -6.45 -7.04 -7.24
CA VAL A 190 -7.49 -6.04 -7.53
C VAL A 190 -7.08 -5.32 -8.80
N VAL A 191 -7.86 -5.49 -9.85
CA VAL A 191 -7.82 -4.65 -11.05
C VAL A 191 -8.50 -3.33 -10.73
N ARG A 192 -7.89 -2.22 -11.11
CA ARG A 192 -8.45 -0.88 -10.97
C ARG A 192 -8.52 -0.24 -12.34
N VAL A 193 -9.74 0.04 -12.82
CA VAL A 193 -9.97 0.73 -14.10
C VAL A 193 -10.36 2.17 -13.82
N TYR A 194 -9.63 3.09 -14.44
CA TYR A 194 -9.73 4.54 -14.29
C TYR A 194 -10.56 5.06 -15.46
N LEU A 195 -11.66 5.74 -15.15
CA LEU A 195 -12.71 6.12 -16.10
C LEU A 195 -13.00 7.61 -15.95
N ALA A 196 -13.16 8.34 -17.05
CA ALA A 196 -13.65 9.71 -17.07
C ALA A 196 -14.39 9.96 -18.39
N GLU A 197 -15.66 10.36 -18.30
CA GLU A 197 -16.38 10.79 -19.49
C GLU A 197 -15.83 12.14 -19.93
N THR A 198 -15.36 12.21 -21.16
CA THR A 198 -14.66 13.37 -21.74
C THR A 198 -15.02 13.57 -23.21
N TYR A 199 -16.04 12.87 -23.70
CA TYR A 199 -16.55 12.95 -25.07
C TYR A 199 -18.02 13.34 -25.11
N ILE A 200 -18.85 12.56 -24.42
CA ILE A 200 -20.30 12.76 -24.36
C ILE A 200 -20.61 13.95 -23.45
N ASP A 201 -21.46 14.86 -23.90
CA ASP A 201 -21.77 16.12 -23.23
C ASP A 201 -23.23 16.18 -22.71
N GLY A 202 -23.84 17.37 -22.66
CA GLY A 202 -24.77 17.83 -21.62
C GLY A 202 -26.04 17.00 -21.39
N ASP A 203 -26.46 16.15 -22.33
CA ASP A 203 -27.64 15.29 -22.25
C ASP A 203 -27.34 13.78 -22.20
N GLY A 204 -26.07 13.39 -22.20
CA GLY A 204 -25.65 11.98 -22.27
C GLY A 204 -25.51 11.43 -23.68
N TRP A 205 -25.58 12.29 -24.70
CA TRP A 205 -25.26 11.99 -26.08
C TRP A 205 -24.12 12.89 -26.58
N ASN A 206 -23.57 12.57 -27.75
CA ASN A 206 -22.82 13.55 -28.54
C ASN A 206 -23.78 14.20 -29.54
N ALA A 207 -24.22 15.43 -29.27
CA ALA A 207 -25.18 16.14 -30.12
C ALA A 207 -24.68 16.38 -31.57
N ASN A 208 -23.37 16.39 -31.79
CA ASN A 208 -22.77 16.64 -33.12
C ASN A 208 -22.82 15.39 -34.02
N GLU A 209 -22.69 14.20 -33.43
CA GLU A 209 -22.61 12.91 -34.15
C GLU A 209 -23.85 12.03 -33.95
N LYS A 210 -24.71 12.36 -32.99
CA LYS A 210 -25.89 11.59 -32.56
C LYS A 210 -25.56 10.19 -32.03
N VAL A 211 -24.35 10.01 -31.49
CA VAL A 211 -23.92 8.78 -30.83
C VAL A 211 -24.09 8.85 -29.31
N GLY A 212 -24.18 7.69 -28.68
CA GLY A 212 -24.46 7.53 -27.25
C GLY A 212 -25.81 6.85 -26.97
N PRO A 213 -26.23 6.81 -25.69
CA PRO A 213 -25.36 6.98 -24.53
C PRO A 213 -24.30 5.86 -24.51
N ARG A 214 -23.08 6.16 -24.07
CA ARG A 214 -22.04 5.13 -23.97
C ARG A 214 -22.40 4.13 -22.87
N THR A 215 -22.64 2.87 -23.23
CA THR A 215 -22.65 1.72 -22.32
C THR A 215 -21.68 0.66 -22.83
N PHE A 216 -20.97 0.03 -21.91
CA PHE A 216 -19.99 -1.01 -22.21
C PHE A 216 -19.77 -1.91 -20.99
N ASP A 217 -19.25 -3.09 -21.23
CA ASP A 217 -18.91 -4.04 -20.17
C ASP A 217 -17.41 -4.05 -19.87
N VAL A 218 -17.06 -4.47 -18.66
CA VAL A 218 -15.68 -4.81 -18.28
C VAL A 218 -15.64 -6.24 -17.79
N ALA A 219 -14.99 -7.12 -18.56
CA ALA A 219 -14.66 -8.46 -18.13
C ALA A 219 -13.26 -8.52 -17.52
N VAL A 220 -13.10 -9.33 -16.46
CA VAL A 220 -11.82 -9.61 -15.80
C VAL A 220 -11.74 -11.12 -15.59
N GLU A 221 -10.66 -11.76 -16.02
CA GLU A 221 -10.52 -13.22 -16.10
C GLU A 221 -11.69 -13.88 -16.87
N GLY A 222 -12.10 -13.29 -17.99
CA GLY A 222 -13.21 -13.78 -18.82
C GLY A 222 -14.59 -13.72 -18.16
N GLN A 223 -14.75 -13.01 -17.03
CA GLN A 223 -16.01 -12.84 -16.32
C GLN A 223 -16.42 -11.37 -16.32
N VAL A 224 -17.63 -11.04 -16.79
CA VAL A 224 -18.16 -9.66 -16.72
C VAL A 224 -18.26 -9.22 -15.25
N ARG A 225 -17.56 -8.14 -14.89
CA ARG A 225 -17.51 -7.55 -13.54
C ARG A 225 -18.12 -6.15 -13.46
N LEU A 226 -18.38 -5.54 -14.61
CA LEU A 226 -19.12 -4.31 -14.78
C LEU A 226 -20.01 -4.51 -16.01
N ASN A 227 -21.31 -4.31 -15.87
CA ASN A 227 -22.34 -4.63 -16.86
C ASN A 227 -23.11 -3.36 -17.22
N ASN A 228 -23.41 -3.11 -18.49
CA ASN A 228 -24.09 -1.91 -19.01
C ASN A 228 -23.57 -0.58 -18.44
N TYR A 229 -22.26 -0.34 -18.48
CA TYR A 229 -21.68 0.79 -17.75
C TYR A 229 -21.87 2.15 -18.44
N ASN A 230 -22.94 2.86 -18.08
CA ASN A 230 -23.06 4.28 -18.40
C ASN A 230 -22.24 5.15 -17.42
N MET A 231 -21.10 5.66 -17.89
CA MET A 231 -20.24 6.54 -17.08
C MET A 231 -20.75 7.98 -17.03
N TYR A 232 -21.43 8.46 -18.07
CA TYR A 232 -22.02 9.80 -18.11
C TYR A 232 -23.17 9.90 -17.10
N GLU A 233 -24.10 8.94 -17.11
CA GLU A 233 -25.24 8.94 -16.18
C GLU A 233 -24.81 8.95 -14.71
N GLN A 234 -23.73 8.24 -14.38
CA GLN A 234 -23.26 8.17 -12.98
C GLN A 234 -22.48 9.40 -12.50
N LEU A 235 -21.85 10.16 -13.39
CA LEU A 235 -20.84 11.17 -13.01
C LEU A 235 -20.95 12.50 -13.76
N GLY A 236 -21.49 12.49 -14.97
CA GLY A 236 -21.44 13.57 -15.95
C GLY A 236 -20.06 13.72 -16.60
N HIS A 237 -19.97 14.69 -17.51
CA HIS A 237 -18.73 15.07 -18.19
C HIS A 237 -17.63 15.55 -17.21
N ASP A 238 -16.36 15.34 -17.58
CA ASP A 238 -15.16 15.80 -16.87
C ASP A 238 -15.04 15.30 -15.41
N ARG A 239 -15.51 14.08 -15.15
CA ARG A 239 -15.52 13.47 -13.81
C ARG A 239 -14.85 12.09 -13.77
N GLY A 240 -13.63 12.07 -13.22
CA GLY A 240 -12.82 10.86 -13.06
C GLY A 240 -13.20 9.99 -11.86
N THR A 241 -13.25 8.67 -12.06
CA THR A 241 -13.50 7.66 -11.04
C THR A 241 -12.61 6.42 -11.19
N VAL A 242 -12.69 5.49 -10.24
CA VAL A 242 -12.04 4.17 -10.32
C VAL A 242 -13.01 3.06 -9.93
N LYS A 243 -13.26 2.13 -10.85
CA LYS A 243 -13.91 0.84 -10.58
C LYS A 243 -12.86 -0.19 -10.15
N ARG A 244 -13.25 -1.13 -9.28
CA ARG A 244 -12.33 -2.08 -8.63
C ARG A 244 -12.87 -3.49 -8.74
N PHE A 245 -12.07 -4.40 -9.27
CA PHE A 245 -12.47 -5.78 -9.51
C PHE A 245 -11.47 -6.72 -8.81
N PRO A 246 -11.84 -7.27 -7.64
CA PRO A 246 -11.10 -8.36 -7.02
C PRO A 246 -11.16 -9.60 -7.93
N THR A 247 -10.03 -10.26 -8.16
CA THR A 247 -9.95 -11.49 -8.95
C THR A 247 -8.84 -12.41 -8.45
N THR A 248 -8.82 -13.65 -8.95
CA THR A 248 -7.75 -14.64 -8.71
C THR A 248 -7.25 -15.14 -10.06
N VAL A 249 -5.94 -15.10 -10.27
CA VAL A 249 -5.25 -15.64 -11.46
C VAL A 249 -4.72 -17.03 -11.14
N THR A 250 -4.79 -17.96 -12.10
CA THR A 250 -4.37 -19.38 -11.93
C THR A 250 -3.59 -19.97 -13.11
N ASP A 251 -3.22 -19.15 -14.10
CA ASP A 251 -2.56 -19.56 -15.34
C ASP A 251 -1.33 -18.69 -15.70
N GLY A 252 -0.89 -17.81 -14.79
CA GLY A 252 0.22 -16.89 -15.02
C GLY A 252 -0.10 -15.58 -15.77
N ALA A 253 -1.36 -15.29 -16.13
CA ALA A 253 -1.72 -14.04 -16.81
C ALA A 253 -3.07 -13.47 -16.37
N LEU A 254 -3.13 -12.16 -16.12
CA LEU A 254 -4.38 -11.45 -15.84
C LEU A 254 -4.91 -10.79 -17.10
N PHE A 255 -6.16 -11.07 -17.45
CA PHE A 255 -6.87 -10.49 -18.59
C PHE A 255 -7.94 -9.49 -18.16
N VAL A 256 -7.99 -8.36 -18.86
CA VAL A 256 -9.06 -7.35 -18.78
C VAL A 256 -9.56 -7.09 -20.19
N THR A 257 -10.85 -7.25 -20.42
CA THR A 257 -11.51 -7.00 -21.71
C THR A 257 -12.59 -5.94 -21.53
N PHE A 258 -12.69 -5.02 -22.49
CA PHE A 258 -13.73 -4.02 -22.59
C PHE A 258 -14.63 -4.43 -23.75
N LEU A 259 -15.92 -4.67 -23.50
CA LEU A 259 -16.85 -5.19 -24.52
C LEU A 259 -17.82 -4.11 -24.97
N HIS A 260 -18.05 -4.02 -26.27
CA HIS A 260 -19.02 -3.11 -26.85
C HIS A 260 -20.46 -3.41 -26.41
N GLU A 261 -21.27 -2.37 -26.25
CA GLU A 261 -22.73 -2.49 -26.23
C GLU A 261 -23.39 -1.35 -27.03
N GLN A 262 -23.23 -0.11 -26.57
CA GLN A 262 -23.73 1.08 -27.25
C GLN A 262 -22.68 2.18 -27.17
N GLU A 263 -22.20 2.61 -28.34
CA GLU A 263 -20.96 3.38 -28.46
C GLU A 263 -19.73 2.61 -27.93
N ASP A 264 -18.58 3.25 -27.99
CA ASP A 264 -17.24 2.72 -27.90
C ASP A 264 -16.80 2.57 -26.43
N PRO A 265 -16.36 1.38 -25.96
CA PRO A 265 -15.78 1.19 -24.64
C PRO A 265 -14.56 2.09 -24.44
N MET A 266 -14.60 2.99 -23.44
CA MET A 266 -13.59 4.05 -23.26
C MET A 266 -13.00 4.06 -21.85
N ILE A 267 -11.67 4.12 -21.74
CA ILE A 267 -10.95 4.16 -20.45
C ILE A 267 -9.77 5.13 -20.43
N SER A 268 -9.37 5.58 -19.23
CA SER A 268 -8.22 6.48 -19.00
C SER A 268 -7.01 5.81 -18.34
N GLY A 269 -7.17 4.63 -17.74
CA GLY A 269 -6.03 3.94 -17.11
C GLY A 269 -6.37 2.60 -16.48
N ILE A 270 -5.33 1.79 -16.25
CA ILE A 270 -5.42 0.50 -15.57
C ILE A 270 -4.31 0.42 -14.52
N GLU A 271 -4.63 -0.03 -13.30
CA GLU A 271 -3.65 -0.38 -12.26
C GLU A 271 -3.92 -1.80 -11.75
N ILE A 272 -2.90 -2.65 -11.73
CA ILE A 272 -2.96 -4.03 -11.23
C ILE A 272 -2.28 -4.10 -9.87
N VAL A 273 -3.03 -4.51 -8.86
CA VAL A 273 -2.59 -4.55 -7.46
C VAL A 273 -2.63 -5.98 -6.93
N ARG A 274 -1.46 -6.56 -6.61
CA ARG A 274 -1.37 -7.85 -5.92
C ARG A 274 -1.85 -7.68 -4.48
N VAL A 275 -2.67 -8.63 -4.03
CA VAL A 275 -3.19 -8.71 -2.66
C VAL A 275 -2.54 -9.90 -2.00
N GLY A 276 -1.44 -9.66 -1.29
CA GLY A 276 -0.76 -10.69 -0.49
C GLY A 276 -1.37 -10.80 0.91
N ASP A 277 -1.45 -12.02 1.43
CA ASP A 277 -1.54 -12.21 2.87
C ASP A 277 -0.17 -11.82 3.50
N ALA A 278 -0.14 -11.49 4.79
CA ALA A 278 1.00 -10.77 5.38
C ALA A 278 2.36 -11.50 5.32
N GLY A 279 2.38 -12.81 4.99
CA GLY A 279 3.58 -13.63 4.81
C GLY A 279 4.10 -13.77 3.37
N ASP A 280 3.29 -13.47 2.33
CA ASP A 280 3.60 -13.87 0.94
C ASP A 280 4.76 -13.09 0.28
N ASN A 281 5.21 -12.02 0.93
CA ASN A 281 6.23 -11.09 0.41
C ASN A 281 7.68 -11.61 0.53
N ALA A 282 7.91 -12.77 1.16
CA ALA A 282 9.23 -13.39 1.22
C ALA A 282 9.58 -14.07 -0.12
N ASN A 283 8.71 -14.99 -0.59
CA ASN A 283 9.00 -15.87 -1.72
C ASN A 283 9.00 -15.15 -3.09
N ASP A 284 8.29 -14.01 -3.21
CA ASP A 284 8.18 -13.22 -4.46
C ASP A 284 9.49 -12.47 -4.80
N ARG A 285 10.35 -12.22 -3.81
CA ARG A 285 11.66 -11.57 -4.02
C ARG A 285 12.73 -12.54 -4.50
N GLU A 286 12.65 -13.80 -4.08
CA GLU A 286 13.62 -14.84 -4.45
C GLU A 286 13.43 -15.29 -5.90
N ARG A 287 12.19 -15.28 -6.42
CA ARG A 287 11.88 -15.62 -7.82
C ARG A 287 12.27 -14.55 -8.86
N THR A 288 12.60 -13.33 -8.42
CA THR A 288 13.03 -12.23 -9.31
C THR A 288 14.53 -11.89 -9.17
N GLY A 289 15.23 -12.52 -8.23
CA GLY A 289 16.67 -12.43 -8.08
C GLY A 289 17.39 -13.43 -8.97
N VAL A 290 17.89 -13.00 -10.13
CA VAL A 290 19.04 -13.68 -10.74
C VAL A 290 20.21 -13.50 -9.78
N ASP A 291 20.59 -14.58 -9.09
CA ASP A 291 21.67 -14.55 -8.11
C ASP A 291 23.01 -14.23 -8.79
N SER A 292 23.50 -13.02 -8.53
CA SER A 292 24.81 -12.54 -8.98
C SER A 292 25.93 -12.91 -7.97
N ARG A 293 25.81 -14.08 -7.32
CA ARG A 293 26.81 -14.63 -6.39
C ARG A 293 27.07 -16.14 -6.54
N SER A 294 27.16 -16.63 -7.76
CA SER A 294 28.01 -17.80 -8.05
C SER A 294 28.70 -17.67 -9.40
N ALA A 295 29.93 -17.14 -9.38
CA ALA A 295 30.86 -17.33 -10.49
C ALA A 295 31.35 -18.80 -10.45
N PRO A 296 31.35 -19.53 -11.58
CA PRO A 296 32.01 -20.83 -11.64
C PRO A 296 33.54 -20.66 -11.50
N PRO A 297 34.26 -21.66 -10.98
CA PRO A 297 35.71 -21.58 -10.85
C PRO A 297 36.38 -21.47 -12.23
N SER A 298 37.38 -20.61 -12.34
CA SER A 298 38.16 -20.41 -13.56
C SER A 298 38.82 -21.72 -14.03
N ALA A 299 38.60 -22.08 -15.29
CA ALA A 299 39.48 -23.01 -16.00
C ALA A 299 40.61 -22.22 -16.69
N GLU A 300 41.84 -22.68 -16.54
CA GLU A 300 43.01 -22.14 -17.24
C GLU A 300 42.91 -22.34 -18.78
N PRO A 301 43.55 -21.47 -19.58
CA PRO A 301 43.50 -21.59 -21.04
C PRO A 301 44.37 -22.74 -21.55
N ALA A 302 43.75 -23.73 -22.20
CA ALA A 302 44.47 -24.72 -22.98
C ALA A 302 45.10 -24.06 -24.23
N SER A 303 46.40 -24.26 -24.42
CA SER A 303 47.16 -23.73 -25.55
C SER A 303 46.79 -24.44 -26.85
N THR A 304 46.21 -23.71 -27.81
CA THR A 304 45.95 -24.22 -29.17
C THR A 304 47.10 -23.84 -30.09
N VAL A 305 47.93 -24.83 -30.43
CA VAL A 305 48.95 -24.73 -31.49
C VAL A 305 48.27 -24.68 -32.85
N ALA A 306 48.62 -23.69 -33.68
CA ALA A 306 48.11 -23.57 -35.04
C ALA A 306 48.83 -24.52 -36.02
N PRO A 307 48.11 -25.22 -36.92
CA PRO A 307 48.71 -25.82 -38.10
C PRO A 307 48.90 -24.79 -39.23
N ARG A 308 50.00 -24.92 -39.96
CA ARG A 308 50.37 -24.09 -41.12
C ARG A 308 49.56 -24.49 -42.36
N LEU A 309 49.41 -23.54 -43.28
CA LEU A 309 48.93 -23.73 -44.64
C LEU A 309 49.85 -24.66 -45.46
N SER A 310 49.22 -25.50 -46.28
CA SER A 310 49.72 -26.02 -47.57
C SER A 310 48.52 -26.35 -48.46
#